data_AF-A0A1G1E6B6-F1
#
_entry.id   AF-A0A1G1E6B6-F1
#
_cell.length_a   1.000
_cell.length_b   1.000
_cell.length_c   1.000
_cell.angle_alpha   90.00
_cell.angle_beta   90.00
_cell.angle_gamma   90.00
#
_symmetry.space_group_name_H-M   'P 1'
#
loop_
_entity.id
_entity.type
_entity.pdbx_description
1 polymer ?
#
loop_
_entity_poly.entity_id
_entity_poly.type
_entity_poly.pdbx_seq_one_letter_code
_entity_poly.pdbx_strand_id
1 'polypeptide(L)'
;MSNKMTLEQLEQQVAQLPPHEQLKLVAHISEQLINLALVATTQENNKEGAKSRLAKVDAWLAECDKVAELWEGEFDSAADLRRIRDEG
;
A
#
# COMPACT_ATOMS: atom_id res chain seq x y z
N MET A 1 -15.07 15.29 -25.79
CA MET A 1 -16.36 14.92 -26.40
C MET A 1 -16.55 13.42 -26.19
N SER A 2 -17.11 12.99 -25.05
CA SER A 2 -17.40 11.57 -24.83
C SER A 2 -18.58 11.19 -25.70
N ASN A 3 -18.31 10.55 -26.84
CA ASN A 3 -19.34 9.91 -27.66
C ASN A 3 -20.00 8.83 -26.79
N LYS A 4 -21.13 9.19 -26.17
CA LYS A 4 -21.99 8.26 -25.43
C LYS A 4 -22.68 7.38 -26.46
N MET A 5 -21.95 6.38 -26.92
CA MET A 5 -22.48 5.32 -27.75
C MET A 5 -23.37 4.46 -26.86
N THR A 6 -24.61 4.21 -27.28
CA THR A 6 -25.54 3.36 -26.53
C THR A 6 -25.16 1.89 -26.70
N LEU A 7 -25.48 1.05 -25.72
CA LEU A 7 -25.18 -0.40 -25.77
C LEU A 7 -25.77 -1.04 -27.04
N GLU A 8 -26.97 -0.64 -27.43
CA GLU A 8 -27.65 -1.14 -28.64
C GLU A 8 -26.89 -0.82 -29.93
N GLN A 9 -26.26 0.37 -30.02
CA GLN A 9 -25.42 0.74 -31.16
C GLN A 9 -24.12 -0.06 -31.20
N LEU A 10 -23.58 -0.40 -30.02
CA LEU A 10 -22.40 -1.23 -29.90
C LEU A 10 -22.71 -2.67 -30.35
N GLU A 11 -23.84 -3.24 -29.92
CA GLU A 11 -24.29 -4.57 -30.34
C GLU A 11 -24.51 -4.65 -31.85
N GLN A 12 -25.12 -3.63 -32.46
CA GLN A 12 -25.28 -3.57 -33.93
C GLN A 12 -23.95 -3.50 -34.68
N GLN A 13 -22.93 -2.85 -34.11
CA GLN A 13 -21.60 -2.82 -34.71
C GLN A 13 -20.85 -4.14 -34.53
N VAL A 14 -21.00 -4.79 -33.36
CA VAL A 14 -20.45 -6.12 -33.10
C VAL A 14 -21.08 -7.16 -34.02
N ALA A 15 -22.39 -7.08 -34.26
CA ALA A 15 -23.09 -7.97 -35.18
C ALA A 15 -22.63 -7.84 -36.64
N GLN A 16 -22.06 -6.70 -37.05
CA GLN A 16 -21.50 -6.48 -38.39
C GLN A 16 -20.06 -6.99 -38.53
N LEU A 17 -19.39 -7.30 -37.42
CA LEU A 17 -18.01 -7.80 -37.43
C LEU A 17 -17.97 -9.31 -37.71
N PRO A 18 -16.92 -9.81 -38.39
CA PRO A 18 -16.69 -11.24 -38.55
C PRO A 18 -16.57 -11.95 -37.19
N PRO A 19 -16.96 -13.24 -37.09
CA PRO A 19 -16.97 -13.98 -35.81
C PRO A 19 -15.62 -13.99 -35.09
N HIS A 20 -14.52 -13.99 -35.85
CA HIS A 20 -13.16 -13.94 -35.30
C HIS A 20 -12.85 -12.59 -34.62
N GLU A 21 -13.33 -11.49 -35.17
CA GLU A 21 -13.14 -10.16 -34.60
C GLU A 21 -14.03 -9.94 -33.37
N GLN A 22 -15.23 -10.53 -33.36
CA GLN A 22 -16.08 -10.57 -32.16
C GLN A 22 -15.39 -11.28 -30.99
N LEU A 23 -14.78 -12.45 -31.24
CA LEU A 23 -14.03 -13.18 -30.22
C LEU A 23 -12.83 -12.39 -29.69
N LYS A 24 -12.12 -11.68 -30.57
CA LYS A 24 -10.99 -10.82 -30.18
C LYS A 24 -11.46 -9.64 -29.32
N LEU A 25 -12.62 -9.06 -29.61
CA LEU A 25 -13.21 -8.00 -28.81
C LEU A 25 -13.58 -8.50 -27.40
N VAL A 26 -14.21 -9.68 -27.31
CA VAL A 26 -14.55 -10.31 -26.03
C VAL A 26 -13.30 -10.59 -25.20
N ALA A 27 -12.24 -11.13 -25.81
CA ALA A 27 -10.97 -11.37 -25.13
C ALA A 27 -10.39 -10.07 -24.57
N HIS A 28 -10.37 -8.99 -25.38
CA HIS A 28 -9.86 -7.70 -24.95
C HIS A 28 -10.69 -7.08 -23.81
N ILE A 29 -12.03 -7.17 -23.87
CA ILE A 29 -12.90 -6.69 -22.79
C ILE A 29 -12.68 -7.49 -21.51
N SER A 30 -12.53 -8.82 -21.62
CA SER A 30 -12.28 -9.68 -20.46
C SER A 30 -10.95 -9.35 -19.78
N GLU A 31 -9.89 -9.10 -20.56
CA GLU A 31 -8.59 -8.68 -20.04
C GLU A 31 -8.66 -7.32 -19.35
N GLN A 32 -9.37 -6.35 -19.94
CA GLN A 32 -9.58 -5.04 -19.33
C GLN A 32 -10.33 -5.14 -18.00
N LEU A 33 -11.36 -5.98 -17.92
CA LEU A 33 -12.12 -6.21 -16.68
C LEU A 33 -11.26 -6.88 -15.60
N ILE A 34 -10.44 -7.86 -15.97
CA ILE A 34 -9.50 -8.52 -15.04
C ILE A 34 -8.48 -7.51 -14.52
N ASN A 35 -7.88 -6.70 -15.41
CA ASN A 35 -6.90 -5.68 -15.02
C ASN A 35 -7.52 -4.61 -14.10
N LEU A 36 -8.75 -4.18 -14.38
CA LEU A 36 -9.46 -3.22 -13.53
C LEU A 36 -9.75 -3.81 -12.13
N ALA A 37 -10.17 -5.08 -12.06
CA ALA A 37 -10.38 -5.79 -10.80
C ALA A 37 -9.06 -5.98 -10.02
N LEU A 38 -7.95 -6.27 -10.71
CA LEU A 38 -6.64 -6.40 -10.08
C LEU A 38 -6.15 -5.07 -9.50
N VAL A 39 -6.38 -3.96 -10.19
CA VAL A 39 -6.03 -2.62 -9.69
C VAL A 39 -6.87 -2.24 -8.47
N ALA A 40 -8.18 -2.53 -8.50
CA ALA A 40 -9.08 -2.27 -7.37
C ALA A 40 -8.64 -3.05 -6.11
N THR A 41 -8.37 -4.35 -6.26
CA THR A 41 -7.91 -5.21 -5.16
C THR A 41 -6.52 -4.84 -4.65
N THR A 42 -5.61 -4.40 -5.54
CA THR A 42 -4.27 -3.93 -5.14
C THR A 42 -4.36 -2.64 -4.32
N GLN A 43 -5.26 -1.71 -4.68
CA GLN A 43 -5.46 -0.47 -3.93
C GLN A 43 -6.03 -0.72 -2.53
N GLU A 44 -6.96 -1.68 -2.40
CA GLU A 44 -7.56 -2.05 -1.12
C GLU A 44 -6.56 -2.76 -0.21
N ASN A 45 -5.86 -3.77 -0.74
CA ASN A 45 -4.81 -4.49 -0.01
C ASN A 45 -3.64 -3.58 0.40
N ASN A 46 -3.28 -2.60 -0.42
CA ASN A 46 -2.19 -1.68 -0.10
C ASN A 46 -2.57 -0.70 1.02
N LYS A 47 -3.85 -0.32 1.13
CA LYS A 47 -4.35 0.49 2.26
C LYS A 47 -4.36 -0.29 3.57
N GLU A 48 -4.83 -1.54 3.55
CA GLU A 48 -4.81 -2.45 4.71
C GLU A 48 -3.36 -2.72 5.16
N GLY A 49 -2.48 -3.03 4.21
CA GLY A 49 -1.06 -3.28 4.45
C GLY A 49 -0.28 -2.06 4.91
N ALA A 50 -0.63 -0.85 4.43
CA ALA A 50 -0.04 0.39 4.93
C ALA A 50 -0.41 0.67 6.39
N LYS A 51 -1.68 0.48 6.77
CA LYS A 51 -2.14 0.64 8.16
C LYS A 51 -1.46 -0.37 9.10
N SER A 52 -1.34 -1.63 8.68
CA SER A 52 -0.66 -2.66 9.49
C SER A 52 0.84 -2.36 9.68
N ARG A 53 1.51 -1.82 8.66
CA ARG A 53 2.92 -1.40 8.77
C ARG A 53 3.10 -0.20 9.68
N LEU A 54 2.23 0.82 9.57
CA LEU A 54 2.24 1.99 10.46
C LEU A 54 2.06 1.58 11.91
N ALA A 55 1.07 0.73 12.22
CA ALA A 55 0.84 0.24 13.57
C ALA A 55 2.04 -0.52 14.17
N LYS A 56 2.80 -1.26 13.34
CA LYS A 56 4.04 -1.93 13.78
C LYS A 56 5.16 -0.93 14.07
N VAL A 57 5.28 0.12 13.26
CA VAL A 57 6.27 1.19 13.48
C VAL A 57 5.93 1.96 14.75
N ASP A 58 4.67 2.33 14.95
CA ASP A 58 4.22 3.04 16.16
C ASP A 58 4.46 2.20 17.42
N ALA A 59 4.18 0.89 17.37
CA ALA A 59 4.46 -0.01 18.49
C ALA A 59 5.96 -0.11 18.80
N TRP A 60 6.82 -0.13 17.78
CA TRP A 60 8.27 -0.15 17.98
C TRP A 60 8.80 1.16 18.56
N LEU A 61 8.31 2.30 18.07
CA LEU A 61 8.66 3.61 18.62
C LEU A 61 8.24 3.73 20.09
N ALA A 62 7.05 3.26 20.45
CA ALA A 62 6.61 3.27 21.85
C ALA A 62 7.50 2.40 22.77
N GLU A 63 8.07 1.30 22.27
CA GLU A 63 9.07 0.52 23.02
C GLU A 63 10.39 1.29 23.16
N CYS A 64 10.83 1.99 22.11
CA CYS A 64 12.00 2.86 22.19
C CYS A 64 11.80 3.99 23.21
N ASP A 65 10.63 4.61 23.25
CA ASP A 65 10.30 5.68 24.19
C ASP A 65 10.33 5.16 25.63
N LYS A 66 9.76 3.97 25.91
CA LYS A 66 9.85 3.34 27.25
C LYS A 66 11.29 3.07 27.67
N VAL A 67 12.13 2.61 26.72
CA VAL A 67 13.55 2.38 26.99
C VAL A 67 14.27 3.71 27.23
N ALA A 68 13.93 4.76 26.50
CA ALA A 68 14.49 6.09 26.72
C ALA A 68 14.08 6.64 28.11
N GLU A 69 12.82 6.51 28.51
CA GLU A 69 12.33 6.90 29.85
C GLU A 69 13.03 6.12 30.97
N LEU A 70 13.32 4.82 30.76
CA LEU A 70 14.09 4.01 31.71
C LEU A 70 15.54 4.49 31.88
N TRP A 71 16.07 5.20 30.87
CA TRP A 71 17.44 5.71 30.83
C TRP A 71 17.49 7.21 31.10
N GLU A 72 16.33 7.83 31.37
CA GLU A 72 16.18 9.24 31.71
C GLU A 72 16.57 9.47 33.18
N GLY A 73 17.84 9.22 33.47
CA GLY A 73 18.56 9.73 34.62
C GLY A 73 19.70 10.63 34.13
N GLU A 74 20.16 11.57 34.95
CA GLU A 74 21.29 12.45 34.63
C GLU A 74 22.58 11.62 34.54
N PHE A 75 22.81 10.97 33.40
CA PHE A 75 24.02 10.23 33.10
C PHE A 75 25.10 11.22 32.66
N ASP A 76 25.67 11.96 33.62
CA ASP A 76 26.88 12.74 33.38
C ASP A 76 28.07 11.78 33.32
N SER A 77 28.31 11.25 32.12
CA SER A 77 29.42 10.33 31.84
C SER A 77 30.76 10.89 32.31
N ALA A 78 30.93 12.22 32.34
CA ALA A 78 32.15 12.86 32.79
C ALA A 78 32.26 12.93 34.32
N ALA A 79 31.15 13.03 35.06
CA ALA A 79 31.14 12.92 36.52
C ALA A 79 31.33 11.46 36.97
N ASP A 80 30.65 10.52 36.32
CA ASP A 80 30.73 9.09 36.66
C ASP A 80 32.14 8.52 36.41
N LEU A 81 32.80 8.90 35.32
CA LEU A 81 34.18 8.50 35.05
C LEU A 81 35.19 9.11 36.04
N ARG A 82 34.96 10.33 36.53
CA ARG A 82 35.79 10.92 37.60
C ARG A 82 35.60 10.14 38.90
N ARG A 83 34.36 9.76 39.23
CA ARG A 83 34.05 8.98 40.43
C ARG A 83 34.76 7.63 40.43
N ILE A 84 34.73 6.90 39.30
CA ILE A 84 35.41 5.60 39.17
C ILE A 84 36.93 5.74 39.32
N ARG A 85 37.53 6.82 38.79
CA ARG A 85 38.98 7.08 38.93
C ARG A 85 39.39 7.42 40.36
N ASP A 86 38.52 8.09 41.10
CA ASP A 86 38.83 8.55 42.45
C ASP A 86 38.48 7.47 43.51
N GLU A 87 37.62 6.49 43.16
CA GLU A 87 37.25 5.32 43.99
C GLU A 87 38.11 4.06 43.74
N GLY A 88 38.99 4.05 42.74
CA GLY A 88 39.88 2.92 42.37
C GLY A 88 41.35 3.16 42.69
#